data_AF-A0A5N5PTZ7-F1
#
_entry.id   AF-A0A5N5PTZ7-F1
#
_cell.length_a   1.000
_cell.length_b   1.000
_cell.length_c   1.000
_cell.angle_alpha   90.00
_cell.angle_beta   90.00
_cell.angle_gamma   90.00
#
_symmetry.space_group_name_H-M   'P 1'
#
loop_
_entity.id
_entity.type
_entity.pdbx_description
1 polymer ?
#
loop_
_entity_poly.entity_id
_entity_poly.type
_entity_poly.pdbx_seq_one_letter_code
_entity_poly.pdbx_strand_id
1 'polypeptide(L)'
;MASAMLHVGAALLLALAPGTTAIPLDALQLLSSRAASPPTALPQKATANDLRWQPSMDFDTDGCYNVPAISAQGAIAQGLPHNWVGLSQDCRDLSDLDNNNVYSRQRCNNGWCAYLYDYYFEKDVAIANFLDVGHTHDWEHIVVWVKDGRAQYVGVSAHGKYEVKAAADVRWDGEHPKVVYHKDGAGTHAFRFANAGDDKIENAKGVWFRGALVSYNGFPARIRDQLFAHDFGGATIALKDSQFANNLNNAKPAGITFDTGVDDGSPGTP
;
A
#
# COMPACT_ATOMS: atom_id res chain seq x y z
N MET A 1 33.06 -74.55 -57.98
CA MET A 1 34.16 -73.65 -58.35
C MET A 1 33.61 -72.25 -58.44
N ALA A 2 34.24 -71.30 -57.71
CA ALA A 2 34.17 -69.84 -57.87
C ALA A 2 32.79 -69.17 -57.68
N SER A 3 32.65 -67.96 -57.14
CA SER A 3 33.48 -67.09 -56.31
C SER A 3 32.52 -66.00 -55.84
N ALA A 4 32.60 -65.61 -54.57
CA ALA A 4 31.93 -64.41 -54.09
C ALA A 4 32.72 -63.17 -54.53
N MET A 5 32.03 -62.10 -54.96
CA MET A 5 32.52 -60.75 -54.77
C MET A 5 31.39 -59.77 -54.42
N LEU A 6 31.60 -59.20 -53.25
CA LEU A 6 30.96 -58.11 -52.54
C LEU A 6 30.94 -56.82 -53.38
N HIS A 7 29.85 -56.05 -53.37
CA HIS A 7 29.90 -54.59 -53.50
C HIS A 7 28.99 -53.98 -52.42
N VAL A 8 29.63 -53.30 -51.47
CA VAL A 8 29.02 -52.56 -50.37
C VAL A 8 28.65 -51.18 -50.89
N GLY A 9 27.35 -50.90 -51.02
CA GLY A 9 26.84 -49.53 -51.16
C GLY A 9 26.45 -49.01 -49.78
N ALA A 10 27.23 -48.10 -49.22
CA ALA A 10 26.92 -47.45 -47.95
C ALA A 10 25.73 -46.50 -48.12
N ALA A 11 24.56 -46.88 -47.61
CA ALA A 11 23.46 -45.96 -47.40
C ALA A 11 23.75 -45.13 -46.13
N LEU A 12 23.99 -43.83 -46.31
CA LEU A 12 24.09 -42.89 -45.20
C LEU A 12 22.67 -42.65 -44.66
N LEU A 13 22.27 -43.42 -43.64
CA LEU A 13 21.10 -43.08 -42.82
C LEU A 13 21.45 -41.86 -41.96
N LEU A 14 20.86 -40.70 -42.25
CA LEU A 14 20.74 -39.63 -41.26
C LEU A 14 19.79 -40.13 -40.16
N ALA A 15 20.35 -40.58 -39.03
CA ALA A 15 19.59 -40.78 -37.82
C ALA A 15 19.20 -39.41 -37.24
N LEU A 16 17.94 -39.02 -37.43
CA LEU A 16 17.30 -38.00 -36.59
C LEU A 16 17.13 -38.61 -35.19
N ALA A 17 18.12 -38.38 -34.33
CA ALA A 17 17.95 -38.64 -32.90
C ALA A 17 16.84 -37.71 -32.38
N PRO A 18 15.84 -38.20 -31.63
CA PRO A 18 14.94 -37.33 -30.88
C PRO A 18 15.80 -36.66 -29.82
N GLY A 19 16.24 -35.43 -30.11
CA GLY A 19 16.89 -34.59 -29.12
C GLY A 19 15.89 -34.25 -28.04
N THR A 20 15.84 -35.04 -26.98
CA THR A 20 15.28 -34.59 -25.70
C THR A 20 16.23 -33.52 -25.17
N THR A 21 16.08 -32.29 -25.63
CA THR A 21 16.67 -31.14 -24.94
C THR A 21 15.97 -31.06 -23.60
N ALA A 22 16.57 -31.67 -22.58
CA ALA A 22 16.18 -31.43 -21.21
C ALA A 22 16.27 -29.92 -20.99
N ILE A 23 15.13 -29.28 -20.76
CA ILE A 23 15.10 -27.88 -20.35
C ILE A 23 15.89 -27.85 -19.02
N PRO A 24 16.99 -27.08 -18.92
CA PRO A 24 17.73 -26.99 -17.68
C PRO A 24 16.77 -26.54 -16.57
N LEU A 25 16.90 -27.11 -15.36
CA LEU A 25 16.02 -26.78 -14.23
C LEU A 25 16.02 -25.27 -13.92
N ASP A 26 17.11 -24.59 -14.25
CA ASP A 26 17.27 -23.13 -14.15
C ASP A 26 16.37 -22.37 -15.14
N ALA A 27 16.05 -22.96 -16.30
CA ALA A 27 15.11 -22.38 -17.27
C ALA A 27 13.63 -22.59 -16.87
N LEU A 28 13.35 -23.50 -15.92
CA LEU A 28 12.01 -23.67 -15.34
C LEU A 28 11.71 -22.62 -14.26
N GLN A 29 12.73 -22.01 -13.66
CA GLN A 29 12.55 -20.91 -12.69
C GLN A 29 12.11 -19.58 -13.36
N LEU A 30 12.28 -19.45 -14.68
CA LEU A 30 11.87 -18.28 -15.45
C LEU A 30 10.36 -18.22 -15.75
N LEU A 31 9.59 -19.26 -15.41
CA LEU A 31 8.15 -19.34 -15.68
C LEU A 31 7.28 -19.25 -14.42
N SER A 32 7.89 -19.00 -13.27
CA SER A 32 7.17 -18.76 -12.02
C SER A 32 7.92 -17.73 -11.18
N SER A 33 8.09 -16.52 -11.73
CA SER A 33 8.40 -15.34 -10.91
C SER A 33 7.19 -15.07 -10.01
N ARG A 34 7.12 -15.76 -8.87
CA ARG A 34 6.16 -15.41 -7.82
C ARG A 34 6.39 -13.94 -7.51
N ALA A 35 5.32 -13.15 -7.55
CA ALA A 35 5.35 -11.77 -7.08
C ALA A 35 6.09 -11.71 -5.74
N ALA A 36 7.04 -10.77 -5.61
CA ALA A 36 7.79 -10.64 -4.37
C ALA A 36 6.81 -10.25 -3.26
N SER A 37 6.71 -11.07 -2.21
CA SER A 37 5.85 -10.74 -1.07
C SER A 37 6.33 -9.45 -0.40
N PRO A 38 5.41 -8.65 0.17
CA PRO A 38 5.77 -7.50 0.96
C PRO A 38 6.65 -7.90 2.16
N PRO A 39 7.50 -6.99 2.67
CA PRO A 39 8.32 -7.26 3.84
C PRO A 39 7.45 -7.61 5.06
N THR A 40 8.04 -8.31 6.03
CA THR A 40 7.37 -8.56 7.32
C THR A 40 7.04 -7.26 8.02
N ALA A 41 5.81 -7.14 8.51
CA ALA A 41 5.31 -5.99 9.24
C ALA A 41 6.16 -5.65 10.46
N LEU A 42 6.34 -4.35 10.68
CA LEU A 42 6.81 -3.82 11.95
C LEU A 42 5.78 -4.12 13.05
N PRO A 43 6.22 -4.43 14.27
CA PRO A 43 5.30 -4.55 15.40
C PRO A 43 4.64 -3.19 15.68
N GLN A 44 3.39 -3.22 16.14
CA GLN A 44 2.68 -2.01 16.57
C GLN A 44 3.50 -1.29 17.63
N LYS A 45 3.77 -0.01 17.40
CA LYS A 45 4.43 0.89 18.35
C LYS A 45 3.94 2.31 18.11
N ALA A 46 2.89 2.65 18.84
CA ALA A 46 2.08 3.83 18.58
C ALA A 46 1.72 4.57 19.87
N THR A 47 1.57 5.90 19.78
CA THR A 47 1.01 6.66 20.90
C THR A 47 -0.46 6.29 21.11
N ALA A 48 -0.97 6.50 22.32
CA ALA A 48 -2.38 6.22 22.62
C ALA A 48 -3.35 7.00 21.72
N ASN A 49 -3.03 8.26 21.39
CA ASN A 49 -3.89 9.07 20.52
C ASN A 49 -3.77 8.69 19.05
N ASP A 50 -2.59 8.30 18.56
CA ASP A 50 -2.46 7.75 17.20
C ASP A 50 -3.33 6.50 17.02
N LEU A 51 -3.39 5.61 18.03
CA LEU A 51 -4.28 4.45 18.02
C LEU A 51 -5.76 4.84 18.13
N ARG A 52 -6.09 5.78 19.03
CA ARG A 52 -7.47 6.23 19.28
C ARG A 52 -8.15 6.75 18.02
N TRP A 53 -7.44 7.51 17.19
CA TRP A 53 -8.00 8.13 16.00
C TRP A 53 -7.70 7.37 14.70
N GLN A 54 -7.06 6.19 14.78
CA GLN A 54 -6.72 5.39 13.60
C GLN A 54 -7.98 5.09 12.78
N PRO A 55 -8.01 5.40 11.47
CA PRO A 55 -9.14 5.06 10.61
C PRO A 55 -9.43 3.56 10.60
N SER A 56 -10.71 3.21 10.58
CA SER A 56 -11.13 1.84 10.32
C SER A 56 -11.45 1.69 8.84
N MET A 57 -10.74 0.75 8.20
CA MET A 57 -10.69 0.63 6.76
C MET A 57 -11.56 -0.50 6.25
N ASP A 58 -12.17 -0.28 5.10
CA ASP A 58 -12.49 -1.35 4.17
C ASP A 58 -11.80 -1.11 2.83
N PHE A 59 -11.82 -2.11 1.97
CA PHE A 59 -11.20 -2.07 0.65
C PHE A 59 -12.23 -2.62 -0.31
N ASP A 60 -12.64 -1.85 -1.31
CA ASP A 60 -13.50 -2.38 -2.36
C ASP A 60 -12.77 -3.53 -3.07
N THR A 61 -13.50 -4.47 -3.66
CA THR A 61 -12.91 -5.66 -4.33
C THR A 61 -11.98 -5.34 -5.50
N ASP A 62 -11.88 -4.07 -5.89
CA ASP A 62 -11.13 -3.57 -7.01
C ASP A 62 -9.76 -2.97 -6.64
N GLY A 63 -9.29 -3.06 -5.39
CA GLY A 63 -7.95 -2.64 -4.98
C GLY A 63 -7.15 -3.67 -4.21
N CYS A 64 -5.86 -3.37 -3.99
CA CYS A 64 -4.98 -4.12 -3.09
C CYS A 64 -5.34 -3.87 -1.61
N TYR A 65 -4.89 -4.76 -0.72
CA TYR A 65 -4.76 -4.39 0.70
C TYR A 65 -3.51 -3.55 0.90
N ASN A 66 -3.52 -2.67 1.91
CA ASN A 66 -2.29 -2.00 2.30
C ASN A 66 -1.35 -3.00 2.98
N VAL A 67 -0.04 -2.83 2.83
CA VAL A 67 0.99 -3.75 3.35
C VAL A 67 2.19 -2.96 3.90
N PRO A 68 3.13 -3.60 4.61
CA PRO A 68 4.34 -2.95 5.09
C PRO A 68 5.20 -2.44 3.95
N ALA A 69 5.60 -1.17 4.03
CA ALA A 69 6.56 -0.59 3.09
C ALA A 69 8.03 -0.92 3.45
N ILE A 70 8.29 -1.31 4.70
CA ILE A 70 9.63 -1.63 5.21
C ILE A 70 9.57 -2.65 6.34
N SER A 71 10.56 -3.56 6.39
CA SER A 71 10.76 -4.49 7.52
C SER A 71 11.62 -3.88 8.64
N ALA A 72 11.66 -4.56 9.79
CA ALA A 72 12.56 -4.22 10.89
C ALA A 72 14.06 -4.32 10.53
N GLN A 73 14.39 -5.02 9.44
CA GLN A 73 15.74 -5.17 8.91
C GLN A 73 16.05 -4.15 7.80
N GLY A 74 15.10 -3.28 7.46
CA GLY A 74 15.28 -2.25 6.44
C GLY A 74 15.06 -2.72 5.00
N ALA A 75 14.53 -3.92 4.77
CA ALA A 75 14.09 -4.34 3.44
C ALA A 75 12.85 -3.54 3.04
N ILE A 76 12.95 -2.75 1.96
CA ILE A 76 11.87 -1.95 1.38
C ILE A 76 11.02 -2.82 0.45
N ALA A 77 9.70 -2.62 0.48
CA ALA A 77 8.76 -3.27 -0.42
C ALA A 77 9.11 -2.93 -1.88
N GLN A 78 9.24 -3.97 -2.72
CA GLN A 78 9.59 -3.80 -4.14
C GLN A 78 8.39 -3.36 -5.00
N GLY A 79 7.18 -3.42 -4.44
CA GLY A 79 5.95 -3.17 -5.17
C GLY A 79 5.64 -4.28 -6.18
N LEU A 80 4.53 -4.11 -6.89
CA LEU A 80 4.06 -5.02 -7.92
C LEU A 80 4.01 -4.33 -9.28
N PRO A 81 4.16 -5.09 -10.38
CA PRO A 81 3.92 -4.56 -11.71
C PRO A 81 2.45 -4.14 -11.86
N HIS A 82 2.21 -3.07 -12.61
CA HIS A 82 0.87 -2.54 -12.88
C HIS A 82 0.40 -2.77 -14.33
N ASN A 83 1.34 -3.03 -15.26
CA ASN A 83 1.01 -3.37 -16.65
C ASN A 83 0.53 -4.81 -16.80
N TRP A 84 -0.51 -5.01 -17.61
CA TRP A 84 -1.06 -6.33 -17.98
C TRP A 84 -1.52 -7.19 -16.79
N VAL A 85 -1.91 -6.56 -15.68
CA VAL A 85 -2.42 -7.24 -14.50
C VAL A 85 -3.82 -6.75 -14.13
N GLY A 86 -4.55 -7.56 -13.38
CA GLY A 86 -5.79 -7.13 -12.73
C GLY A 86 -5.53 -6.13 -11.59
N LEU A 87 -6.56 -5.37 -11.24
CA LEU A 87 -6.50 -4.33 -10.21
C LEU A 87 -6.00 -4.88 -8.85
N SER A 88 -6.63 -5.94 -8.37
CA SER A 88 -6.30 -6.61 -7.09
C SER A 88 -5.43 -7.87 -7.27
N GLN A 89 -4.91 -8.11 -8.46
CA GLN A 89 -4.16 -9.34 -8.75
C GLN A 89 -2.88 -9.38 -7.90
N ASP A 90 -2.65 -10.49 -7.21
CA ASP A 90 -1.45 -10.78 -6.40
C ASP A 90 -1.25 -9.88 -5.16
N CYS A 91 -2.27 -9.11 -4.72
CA CYS A 91 -2.15 -8.16 -3.60
C CYS A 91 -3.39 -8.07 -2.68
N ARG A 92 -4.24 -9.10 -2.70
CA ARG A 92 -5.50 -9.13 -1.94
C ARG A 92 -5.73 -10.47 -1.24
N ASP A 93 -4.68 -11.24 -1.02
CA ASP A 93 -4.78 -12.48 -0.27
C ASP A 93 -4.94 -12.18 1.22
N LEU A 94 -5.52 -13.13 1.98
CA LEU A 94 -5.64 -12.99 3.43
C LEU A 94 -4.27 -12.77 4.09
N SER A 95 -3.21 -13.35 3.55
CA SER A 95 -1.84 -13.14 4.02
C SER A 95 -1.38 -11.69 3.92
N ASP A 96 -1.85 -10.94 2.92
CA ASP A 96 -1.52 -9.52 2.77
C ASP A 96 -2.25 -8.69 3.83
N LEU A 97 -3.52 -9.03 4.12
CA LEU A 97 -4.29 -8.38 5.18
C LEU A 97 -3.81 -8.76 6.60
N ASP A 98 -3.19 -9.92 6.77
CA ASP A 98 -2.53 -10.34 8.01
C ASP A 98 -1.16 -9.67 8.20
N ASN A 99 -0.43 -9.42 7.11
CA ASN A 99 0.85 -8.72 7.11
C ASN A 99 0.62 -7.25 6.73
N ASN A 100 0.24 -6.41 7.70
CA ASN A 100 -0.21 -5.04 7.47
C ASN A 100 0.46 -4.03 8.42
N ASN A 101 0.85 -2.87 7.90
CA ASN A 101 1.21 -1.71 8.71
C ASN A 101 0.45 -0.45 8.30
N VAL A 102 0.20 0.39 9.30
CA VAL A 102 -0.22 1.78 9.14
C VAL A 102 0.85 2.65 9.77
N TYR A 103 1.15 3.80 9.16
CA TYR A 103 2.15 4.73 9.69
C TYR A 103 1.46 6.03 10.10
N SER A 104 1.88 6.67 11.18
CA SER A 104 1.29 7.95 11.57
C SER A 104 2.28 9.00 12.00
N ARG A 105 1.85 10.26 11.91
CA ARG A 105 2.52 11.41 12.49
C ARG A 105 1.46 12.43 12.84
N GLN A 106 1.50 12.88 14.09
CA GLN A 106 0.65 13.95 14.56
C GLN A 106 1.40 15.31 14.56
N ARG A 107 0.63 16.39 14.53
CA ARG A 107 1.07 17.77 14.82
C ARG A 107 0.00 18.45 15.67
N CYS A 108 0.40 19.10 16.75
CA CYS A 108 -0.52 19.82 17.64
C CYS A 108 -0.09 21.28 17.80
N ASN A 109 -1.05 22.20 17.82
CA ASN A 109 -0.89 23.60 18.22
C ASN A 109 -2.27 24.28 18.29
N ASN A 110 -2.36 25.41 18.99
CA ASN A 110 -3.56 26.25 19.04
C ASN A 110 -4.85 25.50 19.46
N GLY A 111 -4.72 24.51 20.35
CA GLY A 111 -5.84 23.67 20.83
C GLY A 111 -6.29 22.58 19.85
N TRP A 112 -5.61 22.44 18.72
CA TRP A 112 -5.88 21.47 17.68
C TRP A 112 -4.75 20.44 17.58
N CYS A 113 -5.11 19.23 17.20
CA CYS A 113 -4.18 18.19 16.76
C CYS A 113 -4.63 17.63 15.42
N ALA A 114 -3.70 17.45 14.49
CA ALA A 114 -3.90 16.71 13.25
C ALA A 114 -3.18 15.36 13.36
N TYR A 115 -3.88 14.26 13.14
CA TYR A 115 -3.32 12.91 13.09
C TYR A 115 -3.34 12.45 11.63
N LEU A 116 -2.18 12.43 10.98
CA LEU A 116 -2.05 11.95 9.61
C LEU A 116 -1.63 10.48 9.61
N TYR A 117 -2.29 9.68 8.80
CA TYR A 117 -2.06 8.25 8.62
C TYR A 117 -1.70 7.95 7.17
N ASP A 118 -0.61 7.24 6.95
CA ASP A 118 -0.16 6.76 5.64
C ASP A 118 -0.40 5.25 5.50
N TYR A 119 -0.86 4.86 4.32
CA TYR A 119 -1.10 3.49 3.90
C TYR A 119 -0.35 3.23 2.60
N TYR A 120 0.45 2.17 2.56
CA TYR A 120 1.20 1.77 1.37
C TYR A 120 0.52 0.60 0.67
N PHE A 121 0.37 0.70 -0.64
CA PHE A 121 -0.11 -0.36 -1.51
C PHE A 121 0.97 -0.68 -2.55
N GLU A 122 1.05 -1.92 -2.99
CA GLU A 122 2.18 -2.35 -3.83
C GLU A 122 2.09 -1.87 -5.28
N LYS A 123 0.89 -1.50 -5.73
CA LYS A 123 0.61 -0.94 -7.05
C LYS A 123 -0.71 -0.18 -7.04
N ASP A 124 -0.87 0.66 -8.04
CA ASP A 124 -2.12 1.28 -8.43
C ASP A 124 -2.32 1.06 -9.93
N VAL A 125 -3.44 0.42 -10.29
CA VAL A 125 -3.78 0.09 -11.67
C VAL A 125 -4.96 0.96 -12.10
N ALA A 126 -4.77 1.76 -13.15
CA ALA A 126 -5.86 2.57 -13.71
C ALA A 126 -6.72 1.74 -14.69
N ILE A 127 -6.07 0.95 -15.54
CA ILE A 127 -6.69 0.13 -16.59
C ILE A 127 -6.23 -1.33 -16.45
N ALA A 128 -7.14 -2.19 -16.00
CA ALA A 128 -6.85 -3.61 -15.80
C ALA A 128 -6.52 -4.34 -17.11
N ASN A 129 -5.55 -5.26 -17.05
CA ASN A 129 -5.18 -6.18 -18.13
C ASN A 129 -4.77 -5.49 -19.45
N PHE A 130 -4.21 -4.29 -19.36
CA PHE A 130 -3.74 -3.50 -20.51
C PHE A 130 -2.38 -2.85 -20.25
N LEU A 131 -1.85 -2.11 -21.23
CA LEU A 131 -0.77 -1.16 -20.99
C LEU A 131 -1.33 0.00 -20.15
N ASP A 132 -0.98 -0.02 -18.87
CA ASP A 132 -1.61 0.78 -17.84
C ASP A 132 -0.86 2.10 -17.62
N VAL A 133 -1.60 3.14 -17.24
CA VAL A 133 -1.07 4.47 -16.90
C VAL A 133 -0.94 4.71 -15.39
N GLY A 134 -1.26 3.69 -14.59
CA GLY A 134 -1.00 3.67 -13.15
C GLY A 134 0.49 3.51 -12.83
N HIS A 135 0.80 3.00 -11.64
CA HIS A 135 2.16 2.94 -11.14
C HIS A 135 2.40 1.77 -10.18
N THR A 136 3.64 1.29 -10.16
CA THR A 136 4.16 0.49 -9.05
C THR A 136 4.30 1.39 -7.83
N HIS A 137 3.94 0.87 -6.65
CA HIS A 137 3.77 1.61 -5.41
C HIS A 137 2.60 2.56 -5.40
N ASP A 138 1.93 2.67 -4.27
CA ASP A 138 0.94 3.70 -4.00
C ASP A 138 0.96 4.06 -2.52
N TRP A 139 0.69 5.33 -2.22
CA TRP A 139 0.69 5.90 -0.90
C TRP A 139 -0.52 6.82 -0.77
N GLU A 140 -1.44 6.44 0.10
CA GLU A 140 -2.64 7.22 0.37
C GLU A 140 -2.70 7.62 1.85
N HIS A 141 -3.43 8.69 2.13
CA HIS A 141 -3.37 9.45 3.35
C HIS A 141 -4.75 9.77 3.93
N ILE A 142 -4.86 9.69 5.25
CA ILE A 142 -6.06 10.12 5.98
C ILE A 142 -5.63 11.05 7.11
N VAL A 143 -6.33 12.18 7.30
CA VAL A 143 -6.07 13.12 8.40
C VAL A 143 -7.29 13.22 9.29
N VAL A 144 -7.13 13.01 10.60
CA VAL A 144 -8.16 13.29 11.60
C VAL A 144 -7.80 14.57 12.34
N TRP A 145 -8.67 15.57 12.26
CA TRP A 145 -8.52 16.86 12.95
C TRP A 145 -9.31 16.85 14.24
N VAL A 146 -8.60 16.99 15.35
CA VAL A 146 -9.13 16.86 16.71
C VAL A 146 -8.98 18.18 17.44
N LYS A 147 -10.02 18.58 18.16
CA LYS A 147 -10.00 19.72 19.07
C LYS A 147 -10.59 19.30 20.40
N ASP A 148 -9.96 19.70 21.50
CA ASP A 148 -10.46 19.46 22.86
C ASP A 148 -10.83 17.98 23.12
N GLY A 149 -10.03 17.06 22.58
CA GLY A 149 -10.20 15.60 22.74
C GLY A 149 -11.33 14.97 21.91
N ARG A 150 -11.86 15.68 20.90
CA ARG A 150 -12.92 15.21 20.00
C ARG A 150 -12.54 15.43 18.54
N ALA A 151 -12.75 14.44 17.69
CA ALA A 151 -12.67 14.63 16.25
C ALA A 151 -13.68 15.68 15.79
N GLN A 152 -13.24 16.61 14.93
CA GLN A 152 -14.05 17.68 14.36
C GLN A 152 -14.14 17.57 12.84
N TYR A 153 -13.07 17.09 12.19
CA TYR A 153 -13.03 16.89 10.75
C TYR A 153 -12.18 15.67 10.41
N VAL A 154 -12.44 15.11 9.24
CA VAL A 154 -11.63 14.05 8.63
C VAL A 154 -11.36 14.45 7.19
N GLY A 155 -10.11 14.30 6.75
CA GLY A 155 -9.69 14.45 5.36
C GLY A 155 -9.22 13.12 4.81
N VAL A 156 -9.63 12.77 3.59
CA VAL A 156 -9.17 11.57 2.87
C VAL A 156 -8.53 12.00 1.55
N SER A 157 -7.39 11.41 1.19
CA SER A 157 -6.70 11.75 -0.04
C SER A 157 -7.37 11.13 -1.28
N ALA A 158 -7.33 11.89 -2.37
CA ALA A 158 -7.70 11.44 -3.70
C ALA A 158 -6.89 12.22 -4.74
N HIS A 159 -6.02 11.54 -5.48
CA HIS A 159 -5.26 12.09 -6.62
C HIS A 159 -4.47 13.36 -6.26
N GLY A 160 -3.77 13.35 -5.12
CA GLY A 160 -2.97 14.48 -4.62
C GLY A 160 -3.77 15.64 -4.01
N LYS A 161 -5.10 15.50 -3.87
CA LYS A 161 -5.99 16.41 -3.15
C LYS A 161 -6.59 15.71 -1.93
N TYR A 162 -7.39 16.45 -1.16
CA TYR A 162 -8.15 15.91 -0.04
C TYR A 162 -9.64 16.27 -0.16
N GLU A 163 -10.51 15.30 0.06
CA GLU A 163 -11.90 15.55 0.44
C GLU A 163 -11.95 15.67 1.96
N VAL A 164 -12.45 16.80 2.48
CA VAL A 164 -12.54 17.07 3.91
C VAL A 164 -14.00 17.20 4.33
N LYS A 165 -14.42 16.43 5.33
CA LYS A 165 -15.76 16.46 5.92
C LYS A 165 -15.72 16.83 7.40
N ALA A 166 -16.77 17.50 7.85
CA ALA A 166 -17.04 17.64 9.27
C ALA A 166 -17.31 16.24 9.86
N ALA A 167 -16.90 16.02 11.12
CA ALA A 167 -17.06 14.73 11.78
C ALA A 167 -18.53 14.26 11.84
N ALA A 168 -19.48 15.19 11.84
CA ALA A 168 -20.92 14.90 11.79
C ALA A 168 -21.39 14.26 10.47
N ASP A 169 -20.64 14.46 9.39
CA ASP A 169 -20.93 13.93 8.05
C ASP A 169 -20.12 12.65 7.72
N VAL A 170 -19.39 12.13 8.71
CA VAL A 170 -18.54 10.94 8.60
C VAL A 170 -19.18 9.79 9.36
N ARG A 171 -19.08 8.57 8.83
CA ARG A 171 -19.47 7.34 9.54
C ARG A 171 -18.31 6.89 10.43
N TRP A 172 -18.62 6.34 11.60
CA TRP A 172 -17.62 5.97 12.61
C TRP A 172 -17.78 4.53 13.10
N ASP A 173 -16.65 3.88 13.39
CA ASP A 173 -16.53 2.70 14.26
C ASP A 173 -15.96 3.16 15.61
N GLY A 174 -16.82 3.45 16.59
CA GLY A 174 -16.39 4.13 17.82
C GLY A 174 -15.78 5.51 17.53
N GLU A 175 -14.49 5.69 17.81
CA GLU A 175 -13.72 6.91 17.54
C GLU A 175 -12.91 6.85 16.24
N HIS A 176 -13.09 5.79 15.45
CA HIS A 176 -12.36 5.53 14.22
C HIS A 176 -13.21 5.93 13.01
N PRO A 177 -12.79 6.88 12.16
CA PRO A 177 -13.55 7.20 10.96
C PRO A 177 -13.53 6.00 10.01
N LYS A 178 -14.68 5.69 9.40
CA LYS A 178 -14.80 4.63 8.41
C LYS A 178 -14.43 5.16 7.02
N VAL A 179 -13.39 4.58 6.43
CA VAL A 179 -12.83 4.99 5.14
C VAL A 179 -12.65 3.76 4.25
N VAL A 180 -12.85 3.93 2.94
CA VAL A 180 -12.73 2.85 1.97
C VAL A 180 -11.66 3.18 0.94
N TYR A 181 -10.72 2.27 0.70
CA TYR A 181 -9.84 2.31 -0.46
C TYR A 181 -10.55 1.69 -1.66
N HIS A 182 -10.58 2.39 -2.78
CA HIS A 182 -11.36 1.98 -3.94
C HIS A 182 -10.76 2.48 -5.24
N LYS A 183 -11.18 1.88 -6.35
CA LYS A 183 -10.94 2.42 -7.68
C LYS A 183 -11.81 3.65 -7.96
N ASP A 184 -11.20 4.80 -8.24
CA ASP A 184 -11.95 6.02 -8.55
C ASP A 184 -12.30 6.10 -10.05
N GLY A 185 -13.43 5.51 -10.40
CA GLY A 185 -13.96 5.51 -11.76
C GLY A 185 -12.95 4.97 -12.77
N ALA A 186 -12.67 5.76 -13.82
CA ALA A 186 -11.69 5.42 -14.85
C ALA A 186 -10.24 5.78 -14.49
N GLY A 187 -10.02 6.45 -13.35
CA GLY A 187 -8.71 6.96 -12.90
C GLY A 187 -7.88 5.93 -12.16
N THR A 188 -7.08 6.35 -11.18
CA THR A 188 -6.33 5.48 -10.26
C THR A 188 -7.13 5.21 -8.98
N HIS A 189 -6.55 4.59 -7.96
CA HIS A 189 -7.21 4.40 -6.67
C HIS A 189 -7.24 5.69 -5.85
N ALA A 190 -8.09 5.71 -4.83
CA ALA A 190 -8.18 6.79 -3.86
C ALA A 190 -8.88 6.31 -2.58
N PHE A 191 -8.80 7.11 -1.52
CA PHE A 191 -9.72 6.96 -0.40
C PHE A 191 -11.04 7.69 -0.63
N ARG A 192 -12.13 7.11 -0.12
CA ARG A 192 -13.43 7.75 0.01
C ARG A 192 -14.01 7.53 1.40
N PHE A 193 -14.90 8.43 1.82
CA PHE A 193 -15.70 8.20 3.02
C PHE A 193 -16.66 7.02 2.82
N ALA A 194 -16.82 6.20 3.86
CA ALA A 194 -17.79 5.13 3.84
C ALA A 194 -19.23 5.66 3.77
N ASN A 195 -20.09 4.92 3.06
CA ASN A 195 -21.53 5.07 3.04
C ASN A 195 -22.22 3.88 3.74
N ALA A 196 -23.56 3.85 3.77
CA ALA A 196 -24.30 2.79 4.46
C ALA A 196 -24.14 1.41 3.82
N GLY A 197 -23.90 1.34 2.50
CA GLY A 197 -23.67 0.09 1.77
C GLY A 197 -22.36 -0.60 2.14
N ASP A 198 -21.35 0.16 2.58
CA ASP A 198 -20.03 -0.37 2.94
C ASP A 198 -20.04 -1.14 4.28
N ASP A 199 -21.15 -1.18 5.02
CA ASP A 199 -21.28 -2.15 6.13
C ASP A 199 -21.42 -3.60 5.60
N LYS A 200 -21.62 -3.78 4.28
CA LYS A 200 -21.35 -5.04 3.58
C LYS A 200 -19.86 -5.13 3.25
N ILE A 201 -19.07 -5.41 4.26
CA ILE A 201 -17.60 -5.37 4.21
C ILE A 201 -17.03 -6.33 3.15
N GLU A 202 -16.10 -5.84 2.34
CA GLU A 202 -15.53 -6.56 1.20
C GLU A 202 -14.11 -7.11 1.43
N ASN A 203 -13.42 -6.70 2.49
CA ASN A 203 -12.14 -7.31 2.85
C ASN A 203 -12.28 -8.75 3.37
N ALA A 204 -11.20 -9.53 3.23
CA ALA A 204 -11.18 -10.97 3.52
C ALA A 204 -11.49 -11.34 4.99
N LYS A 205 -11.40 -10.38 5.92
CA LYS A 205 -11.74 -10.60 7.34
C LYS A 205 -13.19 -10.29 7.67
N GLY A 206 -13.94 -9.61 6.80
CA GLY A 206 -15.34 -9.25 7.04
C GLY A 206 -15.53 -8.30 8.23
N VAL A 207 -14.51 -7.49 8.55
CA VAL A 207 -14.54 -6.51 9.64
C VAL A 207 -14.03 -5.15 9.18
N TRP A 208 -14.49 -4.07 9.80
CA TRP A 208 -13.85 -2.76 9.69
C TRP A 208 -12.42 -2.87 10.25
N PHE A 209 -11.43 -2.86 9.37
CA PHE A 209 -10.09 -3.33 9.64
C PHE A 209 -9.17 -2.22 10.13
N ARG A 210 -8.31 -2.55 11.09
CA ARG A 210 -7.21 -1.70 11.56
C ARG A 210 -5.94 -2.53 11.65
N GLY A 211 -4.90 -2.09 10.94
CA GLY A 211 -3.58 -2.72 10.94
C GLY A 211 -2.69 -2.28 12.11
N ALA A 212 -1.56 -2.97 12.28
CA ALA A 212 -0.56 -2.61 13.28
C ALA A 212 0.04 -1.23 12.99
N LEU A 213 -0.17 -0.28 13.90
CA LEU A 213 0.23 1.10 13.70
C LEU A 213 1.64 1.40 14.24
N VAL A 214 2.43 2.15 13.47
CA VAL A 214 3.74 2.66 13.86
C VAL A 214 3.73 4.18 13.80
N SER A 215 3.80 4.84 14.97
CA SER A 215 3.92 6.30 15.04
C SER A 215 5.29 6.77 14.56
N TYR A 216 5.40 8.04 14.21
CA TYR A 216 6.64 8.70 13.74
C TYR A 216 7.87 8.44 14.62
N ASN A 217 7.70 8.46 15.94
CA ASN A 217 8.77 8.14 16.92
C ASN A 217 8.71 6.69 17.42
N GLY A 218 7.82 5.87 16.87
CA GLY A 218 7.68 4.44 17.15
C GLY A 218 8.61 3.56 16.33
N PHE A 219 9.04 4.01 15.14
CA PHE A 219 9.95 3.26 14.29
C PHE A 219 11.22 2.79 15.03
N PRO A 220 11.75 1.60 14.72
CA PRO A 220 13.09 1.21 15.15
C PRO A 220 14.13 2.20 14.62
N ALA A 221 15.28 2.28 15.30
CA ALA A 221 16.36 3.20 14.93
C ALA A 221 16.75 3.03 13.44
N ARG A 222 16.91 4.15 12.73
CA ARG A 222 17.27 4.25 11.29
C ARG A 222 16.19 3.77 10.30
N ILE A 223 15.23 2.95 10.70
CA ILE A 223 14.21 2.39 9.80
C ILE A 223 13.32 3.48 9.21
N ARG A 224 12.89 4.46 10.02
CA ARG A 224 12.14 5.62 9.51
C ARG A 224 12.94 6.36 8.46
N ASP A 225 14.20 6.69 8.76
CA ASP A 225 15.02 7.51 7.88
C ASP A 225 15.31 6.78 6.57
N GLN A 226 15.49 5.45 6.59
CA GLN A 226 15.61 4.62 5.39
C GLN A 226 14.33 4.63 4.54
N LEU A 227 13.16 4.39 5.15
CA LEU A 227 11.88 4.47 4.45
C LEU A 227 11.66 5.86 3.84
N PHE A 228 12.02 6.90 4.59
CA PHE A 228 11.78 8.27 4.19
C PHE A 228 12.76 8.75 3.12
N ALA A 229 13.95 8.14 3.02
CA ALA A 229 14.90 8.38 1.95
C ALA A 229 14.58 7.63 0.66
N HIS A 230 13.76 6.57 0.71
CA HIS A 230 13.44 5.78 -0.48
C HIS A 230 12.54 6.55 -1.47
N ASP A 231 12.81 6.36 -2.75
CA ASP A 231 12.05 6.89 -3.87
C ASP A 231 11.05 5.84 -4.36
N PHE A 232 9.77 6.10 -4.13
CA PHE A 232 8.65 5.24 -4.56
C PHE A 232 8.08 5.68 -5.92
N GLY A 233 8.86 6.43 -6.71
CA GLY A 233 8.46 6.93 -8.02
C GLY A 233 7.35 7.98 -7.90
N GLY A 234 6.18 7.68 -8.48
CA GLY A 234 5.02 8.59 -8.45
C GLY A 234 4.35 8.70 -7.08
N ALA A 235 4.51 7.69 -6.22
CA ALA A 235 3.87 7.64 -4.92
C ALA A 235 4.70 8.35 -3.83
N THR A 236 4.05 9.10 -2.94
CA THR A 236 4.74 9.95 -1.96
C THR A 236 4.21 9.72 -0.54
N ILE A 237 5.10 9.49 0.42
CA ILE A 237 4.78 9.42 1.85
C ILE A 237 4.50 10.83 2.38
N ALA A 238 3.29 11.08 2.90
CA ALA A 238 2.90 12.38 3.42
C ALA A 238 3.56 12.71 4.76
N LEU A 239 3.98 11.67 5.51
CA LEU A 239 4.61 11.84 6.82
C LEU A 239 6.05 12.39 6.77
N LYS A 240 6.71 12.37 5.59
CA LYS A 240 8.10 12.85 5.43
C LYS A 240 8.21 14.33 5.78
N ASP A 241 9.34 14.75 6.36
CA ASP A 241 9.55 16.14 6.81
C ASP A 241 9.30 17.18 5.70
N SER A 242 9.70 16.87 4.45
CA SER A 242 9.49 17.73 3.29
C SER A 242 8.03 17.81 2.81
N GLN A 243 7.18 16.87 3.21
CA GLN A 243 5.81 16.72 2.71
C GLN A 243 4.74 17.02 3.77
N PHE A 244 5.08 16.87 5.05
CA PHE A 244 4.09 16.83 6.11
C PHE A 244 3.30 18.12 6.28
N ALA A 245 3.96 19.29 6.30
CA ALA A 245 3.26 20.56 6.39
C ALA A 245 2.37 20.83 5.16
N ASN A 246 2.81 20.44 3.97
CA ASN A 246 2.04 20.62 2.74
C ASN A 246 0.77 19.75 2.72
N ASN A 247 0.90 18.48 3.13
CA ASN A 247 -0.26 17.59 3.25
C ASN A 247 -1.25 18.08 4.30
N LEU A 248 -0.77 18.53 5.46
CA LEU A 248 -1.65 19.14 6.45
C LEU A 248 -2.33 20.41 5.92
N ASN A 249 -1.66 21.24 5.13
CA ASN A 249 -2.29 22.41 4.50
C ASN A 249 -3.40 22.02 3.54
N ASN A 250 -3.15 21.04 2.67
CA ASN A 250 -4.12 20.58 1.68
C ASN A 250 -5.35 19.91 2.32
N ALA A 251 -5.17 19.26 3.47
CA ALA A 251 -6.25 18.61 4.21
C ALA A 251 -6.90 19.51 5.27
N LYS A 252 -6.45 20.76 5.44
CA LYS A 252 -6.88 21.63 6.54
C LYS A 252 -8.31 22.15 6.35
N PRO A 253 -9.23 21.95 7.31
CA PRO A 253 -10.54 22.60 7.29
C PRO A 253 -10.40 24.12 7.31
N ALA A 254 -11.25 24.80 6.55
CA ALA A 254 -11.28 26.26 6.52
C ALA A 254 -11.63 26.84 7.91
N GLY A 255 -10.98 27.94 8.29
CA GLY A 255 -11.34 28.70 9.49
C GLY A 255 -10.82 28.16 10.82
N ILE A 256 -10.03 27.07 10.84
CA ILE A 256 -9.37 26.62 12.07
C ILE A 256 -8.05 27.38 12.32
N THR A 257 -7.72 27.57 13.59
CA THR A 257 -6.54 28.31 14.07
C THR A 257 -5.22 27.54 13.98
N PHE A 258 -5.24 26.30 13.48
CA PHE A 258 -4.05 25.46 13.39
C PHE A 258 -3.00 26.02 12.42
N ASP A 259 -1.73 26.03 12.81
CA ASP A 259 -0.61 26.36 11.93
C ASP A 259 0.10 25.07 11.52
N THR A 260 0.15 24.79 10.22
CA THR A 260 0.75 23.55 9.72
C THR A 260 2.27 23.54 9.78
N GLY A 261 2.93 24.67 9.99
CA GLY A 261 4.38 24.77 10.14
C GLY A 261 4.88 24.70 11.58
N VAL A 262 3.98 24.80 12.57
CA VAL A 262 4.32 24.90 14.00
C VAL A 262 3.96 23.62 14.73
N ASP A 263 4.80 23.21 15.68
CA ASP A 263 4.52 22.09 16.56
C ASP A 263 4.61 22.51 18.03
N ASP A 264 3.68 22.04 18.83
CA ASP A 264 3.60 22.22 20.28
C ASP A 264 3.47 20.84 20.95
N GLY A 265 4.61 20.24 21.27
CA GLY A 265 4.70 19.04 22.12
C GLY A 265 4.38 17.72 21.42
N SER A 266 4.45 17.65 20.09
CA SER A 266 4.15 16.44 19.30
C SER A 266 5.39 15.97 18.49
N PRO A 267 5.40 14.81 17.81
CA PRO A 267 4.36 13.79 17.71
C PRO A 267 4.28 12.83 18.91
N GLY A 268 4.95 13.14 20.02
CA GLY A 268 4.99 12.29 21.21
C GLY A 268 5.90 11.07 21.05
N THR A 269 5.96 10.21 22.07
CA THR A 269 6.73 8.96 22.08
C THR A 269 5.81 7.81 22.48
N PRO A 270 5.71 6.75 21.67
CA PRO A 270 4.99 5.51 22.03
C PRO A 270 5.52 4.81 23.27
#